data_AF-A0A497FTR2-F1
#
_entry.id   AF-A0A497FTR2-F1
#
_cell.length_a   1.000
_cell.length_b   1.000
_cell.length_c   1.000
_cell.angle_alpha   90.00
_cell.angle_beta   90.00
_cell.angle_gamma   90.00
#
_symmetry.space_group_name_H-M   'P 1'
#
loop_
_entity.id
_entity.type
_entity.pdbx_description
1 polymer ?
#
loop_
_entity_poly.entity_id
_entity_poly.type
_entity_poly.pdbx_seq_one_letter_code
_entity_poly.pdbx_strand_id
1 'polypeptide(L)'
;MDIKVYVVLYSHIDVGWGYYWGPSLEYIERQNNVIAFSALNLIKNDPDFKWTVDNVYVIRRLLRDFPALQDFIISALKESRIEVSPPAVAISPLYIDGESLIRNVLLGREFYEKLGVNKHSPVFIAFDVTCHHPQLPQVLRKLGFEYYVPGRPDMKAYKLKGVPIEFIWEGLDGSRVLCNRVSYGWAYVELKEPLSVKTWSEGAGGIVQHLEKKVADIYEEVEPPYIIYIGRDWHEFHPAICELIRYWRSKGRKVVIATPSEYFKHLSKKKLKVVKGDLDPVSWAAIYGVGGDIVRYNIIKAVNALLNCEKTCTIASLYGRKYPYRKIKKAWYHIAISWHHDMSHGYVSQIDCEKWIKILKNIRFWALSEIKHAVNYLASKINTIWTKGTPLVVFNTLPWRRVDKASLKIVLPENLVPRVYDYEGNTVSCQVKVLRKIGDKRLVKVEFIAEVPELGYRVYDLRLEKGEYGEEISSDKSVENKYFKVEFNGGCISSLYDKQTGTQVFETSRYLGNDIVLQKVRFRPP
;
A
#
# COMPACT_ATOMS: atom_id res chain seq x y z
N MET A 1 22.77 24.51 22.61
CA MET A 1 21.66 25.29 23.21
C MET A 1 20.64 24.30 23.76
N ASP A 2 20.07 24.59 24.93
CA ASP A 2 19.01 23.78 25.56
C ASP A 2 17.66 24.05 24.88
N ILE A 3 17.49 23.60 23.63
CA ILE A 3 16.31 23.89 22.80
C ILE A 3 15.06 23.24 23.40
N LYS A 4 13.98 24.02 23.58
CA LYS A 4 12.73 23.55 24.16
C LYS A 4 11.66 23.21 23.13
N VAL A 5 11.58 23.92 22.01
CA VAL A 5 10.57 23.71 20.98
C VAL A 5 11.21 23.65 19.59
N TYR A 6 10.94 22.57 18.88
CA TYR A 6 11.31 22.32 17.50
C TYR A 6 10.08 22.57 16.62
N VAL A 7 10.17 23.59 15.78
CA VAL A 7 9.11 23.98 14.84
C VAL A 7 9.44 23.35 13.49
N VAL A 8 8.61 22.40 13.07
CA VAL A 8 8.68 21.81 11.74
C VAL A 8 7.73 22.56 10.82
N LEU A 9 8.27 23.16 9.77
CA LEU A 9 7.47 23.77 8.70
C LEU A 9 7.15 22.68 7.68
N TYR A 10 5.87 22.36 7.56
CA TYR A 10 5.39 21.17 6.87
C TYR A 10 4.30 21.50 5.84
N SER A 11 4.32 20.81 4.70
CA SER A 11 3.24 20.84 3.73
C SER A 11 2.75 19.41 3.50
N HIS A 12 1.47 19.16 3.76
CA HIS A 12 0.81 17.94 3.27
C HIS A 12 0.40 18.21 1.82
N ILE A 13 0.95 17.46 0.88
CA ILE A 13 0.76 17.72 -0.55
C ILE A 13 0.23 16.46 -1.21
N ASP A 14 -1.08 16.43 -1.33
CA ASP A 14 -1.79 15.32 -1.91
C ASP A 14 -1.56 15.17 -3.41
N VAL A 15 -1.49 13.90 -3.83
CA VAL A 15 -1.45 13.54 -5.24
C VAL A 15 -2.86 13.54 -5.84
N GLY A 16 -3.87 13.17 -5.04
CA GLY A 16 -5.27 13.23 -5.41
C GLY A 16 -5.99 14.32 -4.61
N TRP A 17 -7.29 14.18 -4.44
CA TRP A 17 -8.19 15.17 -3.85
C TRP A 17 -8.10 16.51 -4.61
N GLY A 18 -8.54 17.64 -4.06
CA GLY A 18 -8.34 18.94 -4.74
C GLY A 18 -9.18 19.18 -6.02
N TYR A 19 -10.34 18.53 -6.18
CA TYR A 19 -11.26 18.73 -7.33
C TYR A 19 -11.70 20.19 -7.56
N TYR A 20 -11.53 21.03 -6.55
CA TYR A 20 -11.77 22.47 -6.60
C TYR A 20 -10.65 23.27 -7.30
N TRP A 21 -9.47 22.68 -7.51
CA TRP A 21 -8.38 23.28 -8.30
C TRP A 21 -8.57 23.10 -9.80
N GLY A 22 -9.32 22.09 -10.22
CA GLY A 22 -9.66 21.85 -11.62
C GLY A 22 -10.06 20.41 -11.91
N PRO A 23 -10.39 20.12 -13.19
CA PRO A 23 -11.00 18.86 -13.59
C PRO A 23 -10.01 17.69 -13.74
N SER A 24 -8.72 17.88 -13.45
CA SER A 24 -7.73 16.80 -13.55
C SER A 24 -6.55 16.91 -12.59
N LEU A 25 -5.83 15.80 -12.43
CA LEU A 25 -4.56 15.73 -11.69
C LEU A 25 -3.53 16.77 -12.13
N GLU A 26 -3.55 17.24 -13.37
CA GLU A 26 -2.63 18.28 -13.83
C GLU A 26 -2.85 19.62 -13.11
N TYR A 27 -4.10 19.96 -12.76
CA TYR A 27 -4.40 21.19 -12.01
C TYR A 27 -3.91 21.10 -10.57
N ILE A 28 -4.10 19.95 -9.93
CA ILE A 28 -3.60 19.66 -8.59
C ILE A 28 -2.06 19.72 -8.60
N GLU A 29 -1.41 19.14 -9.62
CA GLU A 29 0.04 19.21 -9.77
C GLU A 29 0.57 20.65 -9.95
N ARG A 30 -0.15 21.52 -10.67
CA ARG A 30 0.21 22.94 -10.75
C ARG A 30 0.15 23.61 -9.38
N GLN A 31 -0.87 23.30 -8.58
CA GLN A 31 -0.95 23.83 -7.21
C GLN A 31 0.17 23.28 -6.32
N ASN A 32 0.52 22.00 -6.47
CA ASN A 32 1.66 21.39 -5.77
C ASN A 32 2.98 22.12 -6.12
N ASN A 33 3.14 22.54 -7.37
CA ASN A 33 4.29 23.35 -7.79
C ASN A 33 4.28 24.75 -7.13
N VAL A 34 3.13 25.42 -7.01
CA VAL A 34 3.02 26.72 -6.32
C VAL A 34 3.51 26.62 -4.87
N ILE A 35 3.08 25.59 -4.15
CA ILE A 35 3.51 25.36 -2.76
C ILE A 35 5.01 25.10 -2.68
N ALA A 36 5.53 24.25 -3.57
CA ALA A 36 6.96 23.98 -3.62
C ALA A 36 7.76 25.26 -3.92
N PHE A 37 7.28 26.12 -4.82
CA PHE A 37 7.91 27.43 -5.08
C PHE A 37 7.91 28.33 -3.85
N SER A 38 6.83 28.36 -3.07
CA SER A 38 6.79 29.14 -1.82
C SER A 38 7.87 28.69 -0.83
N ALA A 39 8.05 27.37 -0.67
CA ALA A 39 9.08 26.81 0.20
C ALA A 39 10.49 27.06 -0.34
N LEU A 40 10.73 26.81 -1.64
CA LEU A 40 12.03 27.02 -2.28
C LEU A 40 12.45 28.49 -2.27
N ASN A 41 11.50 29.42 -2.40
CA ASN A 41 11.77 30.85 -2.26
C ASN A 41 12.27 31.18 -0.84
N LEU A 42 11.69 30.59 0.20
CA LEU A 42 12.16 30.79 1.57
C LEU A 42 13.48 30.09 1.85
N ILE A 43 13.71 28.91 1.28
CA ILE A 43 15.03 28.27 1.33
C ILE A 43 16.08 29.21 0.73
N LYS A 44 15.80 29.85 -0.40
CA LYS A 44 16.75 30.75 -1.05
C LYS A 44 17.04 32.00 -0.22
N ASN A 45 16.02 32.59 0.41
CA ASN A 45 16.12 33.95 0.97
C ASN A 45 16.27 34.01 2.49
N ASP A 46 16.03 32.93 3.22
CA ASP A 46 16.11 32.91 4.68
C ASP A 46 16.94 31.72 5.16
N PRO A 47 18.07 31.90 5.87
CA PRO A 47 18.96 30.81 6.25
C PRO A 47 18.39 29.86 7.33
N ASP A 48 17.40 30.31 8.11
CA ASP A 48 16.78 29.49 9.16
C ASP A 48 15.70 28.55 8.60
N PHE A 49 15.15 28.87 7.42
CA PHE A 49 14.04 28.11 6.85
C PHE A 49 14.46 26.69 6.46
N LYS A 50 13.65 25.71 6.88
CA LYS A 50 13.73 24.31 6.49
C LYS A 50 12.33 23.82 6.15
N TRP A 51 12.22 23.00 5.12
CA TRP A 51 10.96 22.47 4.63
C TRP A 51 10.86 20.96 4.84
N THR A 52 9.76 20.50 5.43
CA THR A 52 9.41 19.08 5.46
C THR A 52 8.24 18.83 4.51
N VAL A 53 8.39 17.87 3.62
CA VAL A 53 7.36 17.46 2.67
C VAL A 53 7.13 15.96 2.75
N ASP A 54 5.91 15.55 2.47
CA ASP A 54 5.39 14.22 2.73
C ASP A 54 5.62 13.19 1.62
N ASN A 55 6.08 13.60 0.45
CA ASN A 55 6.37 12.62 -0.58
C ASN A 55 7.40 13.08 -1.62
N VAL A 56 8.18 12.12 -2.09
CA VAL A 56 9.15 12.32 -3.17
C VAL A 56 8.46 12.62 -4.49
N TYR A 57 7.22 12.15 -4.69
CA TYR A 57 6.47 12.36 -5.93
C TYR A 57 6.37 13.85 -6.27
N VAL A 58 6.06 14.73 -5.31
CA VAL A 58 6.00 16.19 -5.52
C VAL A 58 7.32 16.75 -6.05
N ILE A 59 8.45 16.46 -5.39
CA ILE A 59 9.77 16.95 -5.83
C ILE A 59 10.11 16.40 -7.22
N ARG A 60 9.81 15.11 -7.47
CA ARG A 60 10.06 14.48 -8.76
C ARG A 60 9.23 15.11 -9.89
N ARG A 61 7.98 15.50 -9.63
CA ARG A 61 7.14 16.22 -10.60
C ARG A 61 7.65 17.64 -10.83
N LEU A 62 8.03 18.34 -9.77
CA LEU A 62 8.62 19.67 -9.86
C LEU A 62 9.88 19.66 -10.75
N LEU A 63 10.80 18.71 -10.56
CA LEU A 63 12.02 18.60 -11.37
C LEU A 63 11.77 18.18 -12.83
N ARG A 64 10.65 17.50 -13.11
CA ARG A 64 10.23 17.23 -14.50
C ARG A 64 9.84 18.53 -15.19
N ASP A 65 9.08 19.39 -14.50
CA ASP A 65 8.53 20.63 -15.08
C ASP A 65 9.54 21.77 -15.07
N PHE A 66 10.43 21.79 -14.07
CA PHE A 66 11.43 22.82 -13.83
C PHE A 66 12.82 22.20 -13.59
N PRO A 67 13.44 21.57 -14.61
CA PRO A 67 14.72 20.88 -14.45
C PRO A 67 15.87 21.79 -14.00
N ALA A 68 15.78 23.10 -14.26
CA ALA A 68 16.76 24.09 -13.81
C ALA A 68 16.87 24.21 -12.28
N LEU A 69 15.89 23.72 -11.51
CA LEU A 69 15.93 23.71 -10.04
C LEU A 69 16.74 22.55 -9.46
N GLN A 70 17.23 21.61 -10.29
CA GLN A 70 17.82 20.36 -9.82
C GLN A 70 19.01 20.59 -8.88
N ASP A 71 19.97 21.42 -9.26
CA ASP A 71 21.17 21.66 -8.45
C ASP A 71 20.85 22.36 -7.13
N PHE A 72 19.90 23.31 -7.16
CA PHE A 72 19.42 23.99 -5.96
C PHE A 72 18.75 23.02 -4.98
N ILE A 73 17.88 22.14 -5.47
CA ILE A 73 17.22 21.12 -4.65
C ILE A 73 18.24 20.11 -4.10
N ILE A 74 19.21 19.67 -4.91
CA ILE A 74 20.30 18.80 -4.46
C ILE A 74 21.07 19.44 -3.30
N SER A 75 21.43 20.73 -3.42
CA SER A 75 22.11 21.45 -2.34
C SER A 75 21.26 21.50 -1.07
N ALA A 76 19.99 21.90 -1.20
CA ALA A 76 19.07 22.01 -0.08
C ALA A 76 18.82 20.66 0.64
N LEU A 77 18.75 19.54 -0.10
CA LEU A 77 18.64 18.20 0.48
C LEU A 77 19.92 17.78 1.21
N LYS A 78 21.10 18.05 0.64
CA LYS A 78 22.40 17.76 1.26
C LYS A 78 22.62 18.57 2.55
N GLU A 79 22.20 19.83 2.53
CA GLU A 79 22.25 20.75 3.68
C GLU A 79 21.15 20.48 4.73
N SER A 80 20.25 19.53 4.50
CA SER A 80 19.09 19.24 5.39
C SER A 80 18.10 20.41 5.51
N ARG A 81 18.04 21.26 4.50
CA ARG A 81 17.04 22.32 4.37
C ARG A 81 15.73 21.82 3.78
N ILE A 82 15.75 20.66 3.14
CA ILE A 82 14.57 19.90 2.75
C ILE A 82 14.68 18.50 3.37
N GLU A 83 13.61 18.05 4.03
CA GLU A 83 13.44 16.67 4.49
C GLU A 83 12.16 16.09 3.88
N VAL A 84 12.25 14.93 3.23
CA VAL A 84 11.08 14.23 2.67
C VAL A 84 10.77 12.98 3.47
N SER A 85 9.54 12.87 3.95
CA SER A 85 9.01 11.69 4.65
C SER A 85 7.48 11.80 4.73
N PRO A 86 6.67 10.76 4.39
CA PRO A 86 7.00 9.36 4.05
C PRO A 86 7.70 9.18 2.68
N PRO A 87 7.95 7.95 2.15
CA PRO A 87 8.91 7.76 1.07
C PRO A 87 8.37 8.19 -0.31
N ALA A 88 8.07 7.29 -1.27
CA ALA A 88 7.71 7.78 -2.62
C ALA A 88 6.37 8.54 -2.64
N VAL A 89 5.36 8.03 -1.94
CA VAL A 89 4.05 8.65 -1.71
C VAL A 89 3.52 8.35 -0.29
N ALA A 90 2.58 9.17 0.19
CA ALA A 90 1.83 8.94 1.42
C ALA A 90 0.78 7.83 1.22
N ILE A 91 0.93 6.71 1.92
CA ILE A 91 0.14 5.49 1.72
C ILE A 91 -0.53 5.07 3.03
N SER A 92 -1.77 4.60 2.94
CA SER A 92 -2.43 3.91 4.06
C SER A 92 -1.93 2.45 4.19
N PRO A 93 -1.31 2.08 5.33
CA PRO A 93 -0.83 0.72 5.58
C PRO A 93 -1.93 -0.35 5.67
N LEU A 94 -3.21 0.04 5.71
CA LEU A 94 -4.34 -0.88 5.89
C LEU A 94 -4.60 -1.81 4.70
N TYR A 95 -4.59 -1.26 3.49
CA TYR A 95 -5.05 -1.97 2.29
C TYR A 95 -3.90 -2.47 1.41
N ILE A 96 -2.70 -1.95 1.66
CA ILE A 96 -1.52 -2.24 0.88
C ILE A 96 -0.90 -3.57 1.34
N ASP A 97 -0.39 -4.35 0.38
CA ASP A 97 0.42 -5.51 0.70
C ASP A 97 1.84 -5.11 1.14
N GLY A 98 2.53 -6.01 1.84
CA GLY A 98 3.88 -5.74 2.33
C GLY A 98 4.91 -5.40 1.23
N GLU A 99 4.82 -6.02 0.05
CA GLU A 99 5.74 -5.72 -1.06
C GLU A 99 5.52 -4.31 -1.58
N SER A 100 4.26 -3.91 -1.85
CA SER A 100 3.96 -2.56 -2.32
C SER A 100 4.45 -1.48 -1.33
N LEU A 101 4.33 -1.71 -0.01
CA LEU A 101 4.88 -0.80 1.01
C LEU A 101 6.42 -0.71 0.91
N ILE A 102 7.11 -1.84 0.79
CA ILE A 102 8.56 -1.88 0.60
C ILE A 102 8.97 -1.16 -0.70
N ARG A 103 8.26 -1.42 -1.81
CA ARG A 103 8.55 -0.76 -3.10
C ARG A 103 8.31 0.74 -3.05
N ASN A 104 7.30 1.22 -2.32
CA ASN A 104 7.10 2.66 -2.07
C ASN A 104 8.35 3.29 -1.44
N VAL A 105 9.00 2.57 -0.52
CA VAL A 105 10.23 3.02 0.14
C VAL A 105 11.43 3.01 -0.81
N LEU A 106 11.63 1.89 -1.51
CA LEU A 106 12.76 1.72 -2.42
C LEU A 106 12.71 2.71 -3.59
N LEU A 107 11.53 2.99 -4.14
CA LEU A 107 11.35 3.98 -5.21
C LEU A 107 11.69 5.40 -4.75
N GLY A 108 11.36 5.74 -3.50
CA GLY A 108 11.73 7.02 -2.90
C GLY A 108 13.25 7.14 -2.78
N ARG A 109 13.91 6.10 -2.23
CA ARG A 109 15.37 6.07 -2.09
C ARG A 109 16.11 6.16 -3.42
N GLU A 110 15.63 5.44 -4.43
CA GLU A 110 16.25 5.46 -5.75
C GLU A 110 16.21 6.86 -6.40
N PHE A 111 15.17 7.65 -6.14
CA PHE A 111 15.12 9.03 -6.62
C PHE A 111 16.26 9.86 -6.04
N TYR A 112 16.52 9.73 -4.74
CA TYR A 112 17.64 10.38 -4.06
C TYR A 112 19.00 9.90 -4.57
N GLU A 113 19.17 8.59 -4.76
CA GLU A 113 20.40 8.01 -5.33
C GLU A 113 20.70 8.59 -6.72
N LYS A 114 19.68 8.73 -7.57
CA LYS A 114 19.81 9.36 -8.89
C LYS A 114 20.21 10.83 -8.85
N LEU A 115 19.85 11.53 -7.78
CA LEU A 115 20.27 12.91 -7.53
C LEU A 115 21.66 13.00 -6.87
N GLY A 116 22.33 11.88 -6.60
CA GLY A 116 23.60 11.85 -5.89
C GLY A 116 23.47 12.30 -4.42
N VAL A 117 22.30 12.07 -3.81
CA VAL A 117 22.00 12.39 -2.42
C VAL A 117 21.87 11.08 -1.63
N ASN A 118 22.92 10.68 -0.93
CA ASN A 118 22.94 9.46 -0.11
C ASN A 118 22.40 9.70 1.32
N LYS A 119 21.36 10.52 1.44
CA LYS A 119 20.75 10.88 2.71
C LYS A 119 19.24 10.71 2.60
N HIS A 120 18.67 9.92 3.49
CA HIS A 120 17.23 9.73 3.62
C HIS A 120 16.80 10.08 5.04
N SER A 121 15.52 10.45 5.20
CA SER A 121 14.98 10.68 6.54
C SER A 121 14.90 9.36 7.32
N PRO A 122 15.45 9.29 8.55
CA PRO A 122 15.19 8.19 9.49
C PRO A 122 13.77 8.21 10.07
N VAL A 123 12.95 9.22 9.74
CA VAL A 123 11.58 9.37 10.20
C VAL A 123 10.63 8.85 9.13
N PHE A 124 9.66 8.05 9.53
CA PHE A 124 8.50 7.72 8.71
C PHE A 124 7.27 8.45 9.25
N ILE A 125 6.77 9.41 8.48
CA ILE A 125 5.57 10.18 8.81
C ILE A 125 4.35 9.52 8.18
N ALA A 126 3.34 9.20 8.97
CA ALA A 126 2.09 8.59 8.51
C ALA A 126 0.93 9.57 8.69
N PHE A 127 1.16 10.84 8.31
CA PHE A 127 0.14 11.87 8.31
C PHE A 127 -0.99 11.54 7.33
N ASP A 128 -2.18 11.92 7.75
CA ASP A 128 -3.47 11.64 7.12
C ASP A 128 -3.85 10.17 6.84
N VAL A 129 -3.10 9.21 7.40
CA VAL A 129 -3.39 7.79 7.24
C VAL A 129 -3.59 7.05 8.57
N THR A 130 -4.43 6.02 8.53
CA THR A 130 -4.84 5.16 9.65
C THR A 130 -4.15 3.79 9.61
N CYS A 131 -4.47 2.93 10.58
CA CYS A 131 -4.08 1.52 10.68
C CYS A 131 -2.59 1.27 11.01
N HIS A 132 -2.29 1.30 12.29
CA HIS A 132 -0.92 1.10 12.79
C HIS A 132 -0.76 -0.30 13.35
N HIS A 133 -0.67 -1.27 12.45
CA HIS A 133 -0.59 -2.69 12.78
C HIS A 133 0.74 -3.04 13.50
N PRO A 134 0.75 -4.04 14.42
CA PRO A 134 1.89 -4.30 15.31
C PRO A 134 3.14 -4.86 14.63
N GLN A 135 3.08 -5.20 13.34
CA GLN A 135 4.27 -5.61 12.57
C GLN A 135 5.02 -4.41 11.97
N LEU A 136 4.40 -3.23 11.92
CA LEU A 136 4.97 -2.06 11.28
C LEU A 136 6.33 -1.63 11.87
N PRO A 137 6.59 -1.69 13.19
CA PRO A 137 7.92 -1.40 13.74
C PRO A 137 9.05 -2.25 13.13
N GLN A 138 8.82 -3.56 12.92
CA GLN A 138 9.81 -4.42 12.26
C GLN A 138 10.07 -3.97 10.83
N VAL A 139 8.99 -3.74 10.08
CA VAL A 139 9.06 -3.35 8.67
C VAL A 139 9.83 -2.02 8.54
N LEU A 140 9.50 -1.03 9.36
CA LEU A 140 10.17 0.26 9.42
C LEU A 140 11.66 0.12 9.75
N ARG A 141 12.02 -0.67 10.77
CA ARG A 141 13.43 -0.91 11.13
C ARG A 141 14.22 -1.58 10.01
N LYS A 142 13.65 -2.59 9.34
CA LYS A 142 14.27 -3.23 8.16
C LYS A 142 14.40 -2.27 6.98
N LEU A 143 13.50 -1.30 6.89
CA LEU A 143 13.55 -0.18 5.95
C LEU A 143 14.34 1.02 6.50
N GLY A 144 15.18 0.85 7.51
CA GLY A 144 16.11 1.88 7.98
C GLY A 144 15.48 3.08 8.67
N PHE A 145 14.19 3.04 8.99
CA PHE A 145 13.54 4.07 9.80
C PHE A 145 13.77 3.79 11.28
N GLU A 146 14.08 4.82 12.04
CA GLU A 146 14.22 4.74 13.51
C GLU A 146 13.05 5.38 14.24
N TYR A 147 12.38 6.30 13.55
CA TYR A 147 11.38 7.17 14.10
C TYR A 147 10.07 7.06 13.33
N TYR A 148 8.97 7.20 14.04
CA TYR A 148 7.63 7.06 13.47
C TYR A 148 6.69 8.14 13.98
N VAL A 149 5.96 8.78 13.07
CA VAL A 149 4.98 9.83 13.41
C VAL A 149 3.61 9.39 12.92
N PRO A 150 2.75 8.80 13.77
CA PRO A 150 1.40 8.42 13.37
C PRO A 150 0.53 9.67 13.13
N GLY A 151 -0.33 9.63 12.11
CA GLY A 151 -1.23 10.75 11.77
C GLY A 151 -2.65 10.64 12.30
N ARG A 152 -3.25 9.44 12.23
CA ARG A 152 -4.63 9.16 12.68
C ARG A 152 -4.63 8.00 13.70
N PRO A 153 -5.62 7.88 14.60
CA PRO A 153 -6.75 8.78 14.82
C PRO A 153 -6.30 10.11 15.47
N ASP A 154 -7.25 10.97 15.82
CA ASP A 154 -6.93 12.26 16.44
C ASP A 154 -6.24 12.14 17.81
N MET A 155 -5.74 13.28 18.30
CA MET A 155 -5.01 13.37 19.56
C MET A 155 -5.81 12.91 20.79
N LYS A 156 -7.14 13.09 20.76
CA LYS A 156 -8.05 12.71 21.86
C LYS A 156 -8.24 11.20 21.88
N ALA A 157 -8.42 10.57 20.73
CA ALA A 157 -8.55 9.12 20.61
C ALA A 157 -7.30 8.41 21.13
N TYR A 158 -6.10 8.90 20.80
CA TYR A 158 -4.86 8.35 21.35
C TYR A 158 -4.73 8.51 22.87
N LYS A 159 -5.15 9.66 23.42
CA LYS A 159 -5.16 9.90 24.87
C LYS A 159 -6.10 8.90 25.58
N LEU A 160 -7.29 8.67 25.04
CA LEU A 160 -8.25 7.68 25.56
C LEU A 160 -7.71 6.24 25.51
N LYS A 161 -6.91 5.91 24.50
CA LYS A 161 -6.21 4.61 24.39
C LYS A 161 -4.97 4.50 25.29
N GLY A 162 -4.63 5.54 26.06
CA GLY A 162 -3.46 5.53 26.95
C GLY A 162 -2.11 5.50 26.21
N VAL A 163 -2.09 6.00 24.95
CA VAL A 163 -0.87 6.17 24.14
C VAL A 163 -0.27 7.54 24.45
N PRO A 164 0.94 7.62 25.05
CA PRO A 164 1.58 8.89 25.37
C PRO A 164 1.89 9.73 24.13
N ILE A 165 2.20 11.02 24.31
CA ILE A 165 2.60 11.90 23.20
C ILE A 165 3.91 11.43 22.55
N GLU A 166 4.84 10.96 23.38
CA GLU A 166 6.14 10.40 23.03
C GLU A 166 6.25 8.99 23.64
N PHE A 167 6.62 8.00 22.84
CA PHE A 167 6.65 6.61 23.29
C PHE A 167 7.56 5.76 22.41
N ILE A 168 7.89 4.56 22.88
CA ILE A 168 8.57 3.53 22.08
C ILE A 168 7.52 2.52 21.63
N TRP A 169 7.37 2.30 20.33
CA TRP A 169 6.49 1.27 19.81
C TRP A 169 7.27 0.00 19.50
N GLU A 170 6.92 -1.09 20.16
CA GLU A 170 7.54 -2.41 19.99
C GLU A 170 6.65 -3.31 19.14
N GLY A 171 7.23 -3.85 18.06
CA GLY A 171 6.55 -4.78 17.16
C GLY A 171 6.56 -6.22 17.66
N LEU A 172 5.84 -7.10 16.94
CA LEU A 172 5.66 -8.51 17.33
C LEU A 172 6.99 -9.30 17.44
N ASP A 173 8.06 -8.83 16.78
CA ASP A 173 9.39 -9.45 16.81
C ASP A 173 10.34 -8.78 17.83
N GLY A 174 9.87 -7.80 18.60
CA GLY A 174 10.69 -7.02 19.52
C GLY A 174 11.42 -5.84 18.89
N SER A 175 11.30 -5.60 17.58
CA SER A 175 11.81 -4.40 16.92
C SER A 175 11.13 -3.16 17.50
N ARG A 176 11.89 -2.07 17.74
CA ARG A 176 11.40 -0.84 18.36
C ARG A 176 11.63 0.37 17.48
N VAL A 177 10.62 1.22 17.36
CA VAL A 177 10.72 2.58 16.78
C VAL A 177 10.33 3.62 17.82
N LEU A 178 10.94 4.80 17.73
CA LEU A 178 10.64 5.91 18.63
C LEU A 178 9.58 6.81 18.00
N CYS A 179 8.52 7.11 18.74
CA CYS A 179 7.33 7.77 18.24
C CYS A 179 7.08 9.11 18.91
N ASN A 180 6.57 10.05 18.13
CA ASN A 180 5.84 11.22 18.62
C ASN A 180 4.56 11.34 17.79
N ARG A 181 3.40 11.50 18.44
CA ARG A 181 2.09 11.52 17.75
C ARG A 181 1.51 12.92 17.51
N VAL A 182 2.29 14.00 17.65
CA VAL A 182 1.84 15.34 17.27
C VAL A 182 1.55 15.37 15.78
N SER A 183 0.28 15.60 15.44
CA SER A 183 -0.17 15.69 14.06
C SER A 183 0.02 17.09 13.48
N TYR A 184 0.13 17.16 12.16
CA TYR A 184 0.09 18.41 11.41
C TYR A 184 -1.30 19.08 11.47
N GLY A 185 -1.41 20.34 11.03
CA GLY A 185 -2.65 21.11 11.11
C GLY A 185 -2.95 21.68 12.50
N TRP A 186 -2.59 20.95 13.56
CA TRP A 186 -2.89 21.37 14.92
C TRP A 186 -2.17 22.67 15.33
N ALA A 187 -0.92 22.89 14.90
CA ALA A 187 -0.20 24.15 15.11
C ALA A 187 -0.25 25.07 13.89
N TYR A 188 -1.26 24.94 13.02
CA TYR A 188 -1.47 25.90 11.92
C TYR A 188 -1.57 27.33 12.45
N VAL A 189 -0.93 28.25 11.72
CA VAL A 189 -0.99 29.69 11.98
C VAL A 189 -1.49 30.41 10.73
N GLU A 190 -2.46 31.29 10.92
CA GLU A 190 -2.86 32.26 9.90
C GLU A 190 -2.05 33.53 10.12
N LEU A 191 -1.27 33.93 9.10
CA LEU A 191 -0.40 35.10 9.20
C LEU A 191 -0.92 36.29 8.40
N LYS A 192 -1.71 36.07 7.35
CA LYS A 192 -2.07 37.13 6.42
C LYS A 192 -2.93 38.20 7.08
N GLU A 193 -4.02 37.78 7.71
CA GLU A 193 -4.99 38.68 8.31
C GLU A 193 -4.45 39.38 9.57
N PRO A 194 -3.85 38.69 10.57
CA PRO A 194 -3.34 39.37 11.76
C PRO A 194 -2.25 40.40 11.46
N LEU A 195 -1.43 40.17 10.43
CA LEU A 195 -0.37 41.09 10.04
C LEU A 195 -0.84 42.23 9.13
N SER A 196 -2.03 42.13 8.52
CA SER A 196 -2.57 43.21 7.69
C SER A 196 -3.35 44.26 8.49
N VAL A 197 -3.82 43.93 9.70
CA VAL A 197 -4.70 44.80 10.50
C VAL A 197 -4.12 45.22 11.85
N LYS A 198 -3.00 44.64 12.28
CA LYS A 198 -2.34 44.96 13.55
C LYS A 198 -0.88 45.35 13.31
N THR A 199 -0.28 45.99 14.32
CA THR A 199 1.18 46.12 14.34
C THR A 199 1.82 44.73 14.41
N TRP A 200 3.05 44.60 13.91
CA TRP A 200 3.80 43.33 13.97
C TRP A 200 3.82 42.75 15.40
N SER A 201 4.14 43.57 16.40
CA SER A 201 4.27 43.14 17.79
C SER A 201 2.97 42.60 18.38
N GLU A 202 1.82 43.19 18.04
CA GLU A 202 0.50 42.74 18.50
C GLU A 202 0.05 41.48 17.76
N GLY A 203 0.16 41.48 16.43
CA GLY A 203 -0.21 40.35 15.59
C GLY A 203 0.63 39.11 15.90
N ALA A 204 1.96 39.23 15.78
CA ALA A 204 2.90 38.16 16.11
C ALA A 204 2.82 37.77 17.60
N GLY A 205 2.58 38.73 18.50
CA GLY A 205 2.37 38.49 19.94
C GLY A 205 1.20 37.56 20.21
N GLY A 206 0.03 37.84 19.63
CA GLY A 206 -1.14 36.98 19.78
C GLY A 206 -0.94 35.58 19.21
N ILE A 207 -0.25 35.46 18.07
CA ILE A 207 0.05 34.15 17.46
C ILE A 207 1.02 33.34 18.34
N VAL A 208 2.07 33.98 18.86
CA VAL A 208 3.01 33.33 19.78
C VAL A 208 2.31 32.84 21.05
N GLN A 209 1.45 33.66 21.66
CA GLN A 209 0.66 33.26 22.83
C GLN A 209 -0.24 32.05 22.53
N HIS A 210 -0.86 32.04 21.35
CA HIS A 210 -1.69 30.92 20.92
C HIS A 210 -0.88 29.63 20.75
N LEU A 211 0.31 29.70 20.13
CA LEU A 211 1.22 28.57 19.98
C LEU A 211 1.72 28.05 21.33
N GLU A 212 2.08 28.94 22.25
CA GLU A 212 2.52 28.57 23.59
C GLU A 212 1.43 27.85 24.38
N LYS A 213 0.19 28.35 24.32
CA LYS A 213 -0.95 27.68 24.94
C LYS A 213 -1.15 26.29 24.36
N LYS A 214 -1.15 26.18 23.03
CA LYS A 214 -1.24 24.90 22.34
C LYS A 214 -0.16 23.93 22.84
N VAL A 215 1.11 24.33 22.81
CA VAL A 215 2.24 23.50 23.26
C VAL A 215 2.05 23.05 24.72
N ALA A 216 1.61 23.94 25.62
CA ALA A 216 1.32 23.58 27.00
C ALA A 216 0.19 22.55 27.11
N ASP A 217 -0.89 22.71 26.35
CA ASP A 217 -2.05 21.80 26.38
C ASP A 217 -1.70 20.38 25.89
N ILE A 218 -0.80 20.24 24.91
CA ILE A 218 -0.47 18.95 24.30
C ILE A 218 0.66 18.21 25.04
N TYR A 219 1.56 18.94 25.69
CA TYR A 219 2.72 18.43 26.43
C TYR A 219 2.60 18.64 27.96
N GLU A 220 1.38 18.81 28.49
CA GLU A 220 1.10 19.15 29.90
C GLU A 220 1.92 18.33 30.92
N GLU A 221 2.15 17.04 30.65
CA GLU A 221 2.86 16.10 31.54
C GLU A 221 4.23 15.66 31.00
N VAL A 222 4.78 16.37 30.01
CA VAL A 222 6.01 15.98 29.30
C VAL A 222 7.05 17.09 29.40
N GLU A 223 8.27 16.72 29.77
CA GLU A 223 9.41 17.65 29.78
C GLU A 223 9.93 17.88 28.35
N PRO A 224 10.44 19.08 28.02
CA PRO A 224 11.02 19.35 26.71
C PRO A 224 12.21 18.40 26.41
N PRO A 225 12.53 18.18 25.13
CA PRO A 225 12.12 18.98 23.96
C PRO A 225 10.73 18.63 23.41
N TYR A 226 10.06 19.63 22.83
CA TYR A 226 8.77 19.50 22.15
C TYR A 226 8.91 19.64 20.64
N ILE A 227 8.09 18.93 19.87
CA ILE A 227 7.93 19.14 18.42
C ILE A 227 6.52 19.65 18.11
N ILE A 228 6.43 20.61 17.19
CA ILE A 228 5.17 21.05 16.59
C ILE A 228 5.32 21.15 15.07
N TYR A 229 4.22 20.93 14.36
CA TYR A 229 4.15 21.04 12.91
C TYR A 229 3.29 22.24 12.53
N ILE A 230 3.92 23.29 12.00
CA ILE A 230 3.20 24.40 11.37
C ILE A 230 3.02 24.04 9.90
N GLY A 231 1.79 23.70 9.54
CA GLY A 231 1.44 23.18 8.23
C GLY A 231 0.01 22.67 8.18
N ARG A 232 -0.52 22.48 6.98
CA ARG A 232 -1.83 21.87 6.67
C ARG A 232 -1.79 21.30 5.24
N ASP A 233 -2.93 20.79 4.78
CA ASP A 233 -3.14 20.39 3.38
C ASP A 233 -2.87 21.58 2.45
N TRP A 234 -2.04 21.36 1.43
CA TRP A 234 -1.57 22.35 0.48
C TRP A 234 -1.05 23.65 1.11
N HIS A 235 -0.33 23.55 2.23
CA HIS A 235 0.14 24.74 2.96
C HIS A 235 1.24 25.50 2.21
N GLU A 236 0.89 26.70 1.75
CA GLU A 236 1.81 27.73 1.26
C GLU A 236 2.38 28.53 2.43
N PHE A 237 3.68 28.81 2.40
CA PHE A 237 4.35 29.51 3.49
C PHE A 237 4.34 31.02 3.28
N HIS A 238 3.80 31.74 4.27
CA HIS A 238 3.89 33.20 4.31
C HIS A 238 5.35 33.65 4.56
N PRO A 239 5.87 34.68 3.85
CA PRO A 239 7.27 35.10 3.99
C PRO A 239 7.70 35.51 5.41
N ALA A 240 6.75 35.96 6.22
CA ALA A 240 7.00 36.35 7.61
C ALA A 240 7.13 35.18 8.60
N ILE A 241 7.02 33.92 8.16
CA ILE A 241 7.04 32.77 9.08
C ILE A 241 8.35 32.66 9.86
N CYS A 242 9.50 32.90 9.22
CA CYS A 242 10.79 32.89 9.92
C CYS A 242 10.91 34.04 10.92
N GLU A 243 10.45 35.23 10.55
CA GLU A 243 10.39 36.39 11.45
C GLU A 243 9.48 36.15 12.65
N LEU A 244 8.35 35.45 12.47
CA LEU A 244 7.49 35.04 13.58
C LEU A 244 8.27 34.17 14.58
N ILE A 245 9.05 33.20 14.09
CA ILE A 245 9.84 32.32 14.97
C ILE A 245 11.00 33.09 15.62
N ARG A 246 11.63 34.04 14.92
CA ARG A 246 12.63 34.95 15.52
C ARG A 246 12.02 35.83 16.60
N TYR A 247 10.82 36.36 16.36
CA TYR A 247 10.06 37.13 17.34
C TYR A 247 9.68 36.28 18.55
N TRP A 248 9.27 35.03 18.35
CA TRP A 248 9.03 34.10 19.46
C TRP A 248 10.30 33.90 20.29
N ARG A 249 11.45 33.70 19.63
CA ARG A 249 12.75 33.58 20.30
C ARG A 249 13.13 34.85 21.08
N SER A 250 12.85 36.04 20.53
CA SER A 250 13.18 37.33 21.18
C SER A 250 12.40 37.56 22.48
N LYS A 251 11.29 36.84 22.72
CA LYS A 251 10.59 36.79 24.01
C LYS A 251 11.27 35.88 25.06
N GLY A 252 12.54 35.52 24.86
CA GLY A 252 13.31 34.68 25.78
C GLY A 252 13.03 33.18 25.67
N ARG A 253 12.37 32.74 24.59
CA ARG A 253 11.99 31.34 24.36
C ARG A 253 13.05 30.59 23.56
N LYS A 254 13.27 29.32 23.90
CA LYS A 254 14.26 28.46 23.23
C LYS A 254 13.62 27.67 22.09
N VAL A 255 13.27 28.38 21.01
CA VAL A 255 12.53 27.86 19.84
C VAL A 255 13.40 27.90 18.58
N VAL A 256 13.35 26.83 17.79
CA VAL A 256 14.12 26.71 16.53
C VAL A 256 13.26 26.13 15.40
N ILE A 257 13.55 26.52 14.17
CA ILE A 257 13.06 25.81 12.97
C ILE A 257 13.93 24.59 12.75
N ALA A 258 13.32 23.42 12.59
CA ALA A 258 14.03 22.16 12.49
C ALA A 258 13.31 21.17 11.56
N THR A 259 14.01 20.10 11.20
CA THR A 259 13.39 18.91 10.61
C THR A 259 12.94 17.93 11.70
N PRO A 260 11.98 17.03 11.41
CA PRO A 260 11.60 15.95 12.32
C PRO A 260 12.80 15.13 12.80
N SER A 261 13.75 14.82 11.91
CA SER A 261 14.96 14.09 12.25
C SER A 261 15.83 14.80 13.29
N GLU A 262 15.90 16.14 13.25
CA GLU A 262 16.66 16.92 14.23
C GLU A 262 16.01 16.88 15.61
N TYR A 263 14.67 16.89 15.69
CA TYR A 263 13.97 16.71 16.97
C TYR A 263 14.23 15.31 17.55
N PHE A 264 14.02 14.25 16.76
CA PHE A 264 14.13 12.87 17.26
C PHE A 264 15.56 12.50 17.70
N LYS A 265 16.59 13.12 17.13
CA LYS A 265 17.98 12.98 17.59
C LYS A 265 18.20 13.53 19.00
N HIS A 266 17.44 14.54 19.41
CA HIS A 266 17.54 15.17 20.72
C HIS A 266 16.50 14.64 21.72
N LEU A 267 15.54 13.83 21.28
CA LEU A 267 14.54 13.21 22.16
C LEU A 267 15.17 12.12 23.05
N SER A 268 15.07 12.29 24.37
CA SER A 268 15.62 11.35 25.35
C SER A 268 14.80 10.06 25.42
N LYS A 269 15.47 8.91 25.33
CA LYS A 269 14.81 7.58 25.37
C LYS A 269 14.57 7.07 26.79
N LYS A 270 15.21 7.63 27.82
CA LYS A 270 15.32 7.01 29.17
C LYS A 270 13.99 6.88 29.92
N LYS A 271 12.99 7.72 29.62
CA LYS A 271 11.71 7.79 30.35
C LYS A 271 10.49 7.36 29.52
N LEU A 272 10.68 6.88 28.28
CA LEU A 272 9.56 6.64 27.38
C LEU A 272 8.89 5.30 27.63
N LYS A 273 7.56 5.30 27.74
CA LYS A 273 6.74 4.09 27.86
C LYS A 273 6.87 3.24 26.59
N VAL A 274 7.01 1.93 26.77
CA VAL A 274 6.90 0.96 25.67
C VAL A 274 5.43 0.63 25.45
N VAL A 275 4.94 0.84 24.24
CA VAL A 275 3.61 0.46 23.77
C VAL A 275 3.75 -0.76 22.86
N LYS A 276 2.87 -1.75 23.03
CA LYS A 276 2.83 -2.99 22.24
C LYS A 276 1.43 -3.17 21.63
N GLY A 277 1.34 -3.94 20.56
CA GLY A 277 0.08 -4.17 19.84
C GLY A 277 -0.27 -3.05 18.88
N ASP A 278 -1.51 -3.05 18.40
CA ASP A 278 -2.03 -2.03 17.49
C ASP A 278 -2.15 -0.66 18.19
N LEU A 279 -1.66 0.41 17.57
CA LEU A 279 -1.99 1.77 18.02
C LEU A 279 -3.40 2.16 17.56
N ASP A 280 -3.79 1.67 16.38
CA ASP A 280 -5.13 1.83 15.84
C ASP A 280 -5.51 0.63 14.95
N PRO A 281 -6.36 -0.29 15.45
CA PRO A 281 -6.76 -1.48 14.70
C PRO A 281 -7.87 -1.20 13.68
N VAL A 282 -8.50 -0.02 13.73
CA VAL A 282 -9.68 0.31 12.92
C VAL A 282 -9.35 1.49 12.02
N SER A 283 -9.66 1.35 10.75
CA SER A 283 -9.66 2.50 9.84
C SER A 283 -11.00 3.22 9.86
N TRP A 284 -11.04 4.44 9.35
CA TRP A 284 -12.30 5.16 9.19
C TRP A 284 -13.28 4.30 8.37
N ALA A 285 -14.49 4.12 8.91
CA ALA A 285 -15.55 3.34 8.24
C ALA A 285 -16.11 4.04 6.97
N ALA A 286 -15.66 5.26 6.64
CA ALA A 286 -16.38 6.18 5.76
C ALA A 286 -15.53 6.85 4.64
N ILE A 287 -14.46 6.22 4.16
CA ILE A 287 -13.63 6.80 3.08
C ILE A 287 -13.79 6.01 1.78
N TYR A 288 -14.98 6.02 1.20
CA TYR A 288 -15.16 5.55 -0.16
C TYR A 288 -15.65 6.71 -1.00
N GLY A 289 -14.72 7.31 -1.76
CA GLY A 289 -15.13 8.00 -2.97
C GLY A 289 -15.91 7.02 -3.86
N VAL A 290 -16.80 7.53 -4.71
CA VAL A 290 -17.54 6.69 -5.66
C VAL A 290 -16.53 5.97 -6.56
N GLY A 291 -16.23 4.70 -6.25
CA GLY A 291 -15.27 3.87 -6.99
C GLY A 291 -13.93 3.57 -6.31
N GLY A 292 -13.69 3.93 -5.04
CA GLY A 292 -12.46 3.53 -4.33
C GLY A 292 -12.20 2.01 -4.37
N ASP A 293 -13.25 1.21 -4.22
CA ASP A 293 -13.17 -0.26 -4.28
C ASP A 293 -12.70 -0.78 -5.64
N ILE A 294 -13.21 -0.21 -6.73
CA ILE A 294 -12.81 -0.62 -8.08
C ILE A 294 -11.35 -0.23 -8.36
N VAL A 295 -10.89 0.92 -7.85
CA VAL A 295 -9.48 1.31 -7.96
C VAL A 295 -8.60 0.31 -7.23
N ARG A 296 -8.83 0.08 -5.93
CA ARG A 296 -8.04 -0.88 -5.11
C ARG A 296 -8.06 -2.27 -5.69
N TYR A 297 -9.21 -2.75 -6.16
CA TYR A 297 -9.33 -4.03 -6.83
C TYR A 297 -8.41 -4.16 -8.05
N ASN A 298 -8.32 -3.11 -8.87
CA ASN A 298 -7.40 -3.10 -10.03
C ASN A 298 -5.93 -3.00 -9.59
N ILE A 299 -5.63 -2.25 -8.51
CA ILE A 299 -4.28 -2.20 -7.94
C ILE A 299 -3.85 -3.59 -7.47
N ILE A 300 -4.64 -4.25 -6.63
CA ILE A 300 -4.37 -5.60 -6.09
C ILE A 300 -4.17 -6.61 -7.21
N LYS A 301 -5.02 -6.58 -8.25
CA LYS A 301 -4.86 -7.45 -9.41
C LYS A 301 -3.57 -7.20 -10.19
N ALA A 302 -3.16 -5.93 -10.33
CA ALA A 302 -1.91 -5.58 -10.98
C ALA A 302 -0.70 -6.02 -10.16
N VAL A 303 -0.72 -5.79 -8.83
CA VAL A 303 0.30 -6.26 -7.88
C VAL A 303 0.46 -7.77 -7.96
N ASN A 304 -0.63 -8.53 -7.81
CA ASN A 304 -0.59 -9.99 -7.84
C ASN A 304 -0.03 -10.53 -9.16
N ALA A 305 -0.39 -9.93 -10.29
CA ALA A 305 0.16 -10.31 -11.59
C ALA A 305 1.65 -9.95 -11.70
N LEU A 306 2.04 -8.77 -11.22
CA LEU A 306 3.43 -8.30 -11.29
C LEU A 306 4.37 -9.11 -10.39
N LEU A 307 3.95 -9.45 -9.16
CA LEU A 307 4.73 -10.31 -8.26
C LEU A 307 4.94 -11.71 -8.85
N ASN A 308 3.91 -12.30 -9.45
CA ASN A 308 4.06 -13.58 -10.17
C ASN A 308 4.97 -13.45 -11.39
N CYS A 309 4.93 -12.30 -12.08
CA CYS A 309 5.82 -12.00 -13.21
C CYS A 309 7.27 -11.88 -12.76
N GLU A 310 7.56 -11.17 -11.66
CA GLU A 310 8.90 -11.07 -11.09
C GLU A 310 9.47 -12.44 -10.75
N LYS A 311 8.71 -13.27 -10.01
CA LYS A 311 9.12 -14.65 -9.65
C LYS A 311 9.45 -15.47 -10.89
N THR A 312 8.51 -15.54 -11.84
CA THR A 312 8.66 -16.38 -13.04
C THR A 312 9.80 -15.89 -13.93
N CYS A 313 9.92 -14.58 -14.14
CA CYS A 313 11.00 -14.00 -14.94
C CYS A 313 12.35 -14.17 -14.28
N THR A 314 12.42 -14.10 -12.94
CA THR A 314 13.66 -14.35 -12.19
C THR A 314 14.12 -15.77 -12.42
N ILE A 315 13.24 -16.77 -12.24
CA ILE A 315 13.56 -18.18 -12.52
C ILE A 315 14.01 -18.35 -13.97
N ALA A 316 13.23 -17.84 -14.94
CA ALA A 316 13.61 -17.92 -16.35
C ALA A 316 14.97 -17.28 -16.66
N SER A 317 15.35 -16.22 -15.91
CA SER A 317 16.64 -15.57 -16.10
C SER A 317 17.83 -16.36 -15.63
N LEU A 318 17.66 -17.20 -14.60
CA LEU A 318 18.66 -18.17 -14.16
C LEU A 318 18.95 -19.21 -15.25
N TYR A 319 18.00 -19.45 -16.17
CA TYR A 319 18.15 -20.35 -17.32
C TYR A 319 18.54 -19.64 -18.63
N GLY A 320 18.89 -18.35 -18.57
CA GLY A 320 19.42 -17.60 -19.71
C GLY A 320 18.45 -16.63 -20.39
N ARG A 321 17.22 -16.46 -19.89
CA ARG A 321 16.28 -15.45 -20.40
C ARG A 321 16.60 -14.06 -19.83
N LYS A 322 16.56 -13.01 -20.65
CA LYS A 322 16.74 -11.65 -20.14
C LYS A 322 15.60 -11.23 -19.18
N TYR A 323 15.93 -10.75 -17.98
CA TYR A 323 14.96 -10.21 -17.03
C TYR A 323 14.44 -8.82 -17.47
N PRO A 324 13.12 -8.58 -17.53
CA PRO A 324 12.54 -7.33 -18.05
C PRO A 324 12.56 -6.17 -17.01
N TYR A 325 13.71 -5.91 -16.40
CA TYR A 325 13.90 -4.99 -15.26
C TYR A 325 13.23 -3.62 -15.47
N ARG A 326 13.51 -2.95 -16.61
CA ARG A 326 13.01 -1.59 -16.89
C ARG A 326 11.47 -1.52 -16.89
N LYS A 327 10.79 -2.52 -17.46
CA LYS A 327 9.32 -2.56 -17.52
C LYS A 327 8.70 -2.86 -16.16
N ILE A 328 9.28 -3.82 -15.42
CA ILE A 328 8.86 -4.17 -14.05
C ILE A 328 8.96 -2.94 -13.14
N LYS A 329 10.10 -2.25 -13.19
CA LYS A 329 10.34 -1.03 -12.42
C LYS A 329 9.34 0.08 -12.73
N LYS A 330 9.05 0.31 -14.02
CA LYS A 330 8.03 1.29 -14.43
C LYS A 330 6.63 0.90 -13.92
N ALA A 331 6.30 -0.39 -13.95
CA ALA A 331 5.03 -0.89 -13.42
C ALA A 331 4.91 -0.63 -11.91
N TRP A 332 5.95 -0.92 -11.13
CA TRP A 332 5.97 -0.62 -9.70
C TRP A 332 5.84 0.86 -9.38
N TYR A 333 6.45 1.73 -10.17
CA TYR A 333 6.29 3.18 -10.01
C TYR A 333 4.82 3.61 -10.16
N HIS A 334 4.11 3.11 -11.17
CA HIS A 334 2.69 3.40 -11.36
C HIS A 334 1.82 2.79 -10.25
N ILE A 335 2.15 1.58 -9.79
CA ILE A 335 1.46 0.94 -8.65
C ILE A 335 1.63 1.76 -7.37
N ALA A 336 2.85 2.19 -7.06
CA ALA A 336 3.13 2.98 -5.86
C ALA A 336 2.31 4.29 -5.86
N ILE A 337 2.27 5.03 -6.96
CA ILE A 337 1.44 6.25 -7.06
C ILE A 337 -0.05 5.93 -6.90
N SER A 338 -0.51 4.81 -7.46
CA SER A 338 -1.92 4.40 -7.32
C SER A 338 -2.29 4.08 -5.88
N TRP A 339 -1.31 3.73 -5.04
CA TRP A 339 -1.48 3.51 -3.61
C TRP A 339 -1.44 4.77 -2.76
N HIS A 340 -1.18 5.95 -3.33
CA HIS A 340 -1.39 7.20 -2.58
C HIS A 340 -2.82 7.18 -1.99
N HIS A 341 -2.97 7.59 -0.73
CA HIS A 341 -4.23 7.39 -0.01
C HIS A 341 -5.44 7.94 -0.78
N ASP A 342 -5.39 9.17 -1.30
CA ASP A 342 -6.47 9.71 -2.16
C ASP A 342 -6.72 8.93 -3.45
N MET A 343 -5.65 8.53 -4.14
CA MET A 343 -5.72 7.79 -5.39
C MET A 343 -6.44 6.46 -5.16
N SER A 344 -6.03 5.75 -4.12
CA SER A 344 -6.59 4.45 -3.75
C SER A 344 -8.02 4.53 -3.24
N HIS A 345 -8.41 5.65 -2.64
CA HIS A 345 -9.79 5.90 -2.19
C HIS A 345 -10.70 6.45 -3.29
N GLY A 346 -10.16 6.76 -4.46
CA GLY A 346 -10.92 7.26 -5.61
C GLY A 346 -11.25 8.76 -5.51
N TYR A 347 -10.51 9.55 -4.72
CA TYR A 347 -10.66 11.01 -4.66
C TYR A 347 -9.96 11.69 -5.83
N VAL A 348 -10.30 11.31 -7.05
CA VAL A 348 -9.79 11.93 -8.27
C VAL A 348 -10.93 12.17 -9.24
N SER A 349 -10.70 13.00 -10.27
CA SER A 349 -11.67 13.15 -11.36
C SER A 349 -12.00 11.79 -11.98
N GLN A 350 -13.21 11.63 -12.53
CA GLN A 350 -13.58 10.39 -13.21
C GLN A 350 -12.61 10.06 -14.36
N ILE A 351 -12.19 11.08 -15.13
CA ILE A 351 -11.26 10.93 -16.25
C ILE A 351 -9.91 10.38 -15.77
N ASP A 352 -9.39 10.88 -14.65
CA ASP A 352 -8.15 10.39 -14.08
C ASP A 352 -8.30 8.99 -13.48
N CYS A 353 -9.43 8.72 -12.81
CA CYS A 353 -9.75 7.39 -12.31
C CYS A 353 -9.72 6.34 -13.44
N GLU A 354 -10.42 6.61 -14.55
CA GLU A 354 -10.47 5.74 -15.72
C GLU A 354 -9.08 5.55 -16.35
N LYS A 355 -8.30 6.64 -16.46
CA LYS A 355 -6.92 6.61 -16.97
C LYS A 355 -6.02 5.72 -16.10
N TRP A 356 -6.07 5.86 -14.78
CA TRP A 356 -5.27 5.04 -13.87
C TRP A 356 -5.72 3.58 -13.85
N ILE A 357 -7.03 3.31 -13.86
CA ILE A 357 -7.55 1.94 -14.02
C ILE A 357 -7.04 1.32 -15.33
N LYS A 358 -6.99 2.07 -16.43
CA LYS A 358 -6.43 1.59 -17.71
C LYS A 358 -4.95 1.26 -17.58
N ILE A 359 -4.16 2.10 -16.89
CA ILE A 359 -2.73 1.82 -16.61
C ILE A 359 -2.57 0.51 -15.83
N LEU A 360 -3.34 0.32 -14.76
CA LEU A 360 -3.28 -0.88 -13.92
C LEU A 360 -3.69 -2.15 -14.69
N LYS A 361 -4.75 -2.07 -15.51
CA LYS A 361 -5.16 -3.16 -16.41
C LYS A 361 -4.08 -3.51 -17.43
N ASN A 362 -3.41 -2.51 -17.99
CA ASN A 362 -2.31 -2.71 -18.94
C ASN A 362 -1.09 -3.36 -18.27
N ILE A 363 -0.73 -2.93 -17.05
CA ILE A 363 0.33 -3.57 -16.25
C ILE A 363 0.00 -5.04 -16.01
N ARG A 364 -1.22 -5.34 -15.56
CA ARG A 364 -1.68 -6.71 -15.35
C ARG A 364 -1.60 -7.53 -16.63
N PHE A 365 -2.14 -7.02 -17.74
CA PHE A 365 -2.15 -7.73 -19.03
C PHE A 365 -0.72 -8.04 -19.49
N TRP A 366 0.16 -7.03 -19.46
CA TRP A 366 1.56 -7.21 -19.81
C TRP A 366 2.25 -8.22 -18.89
N ALA A 367 2.06 -8.14 -17.57
CA ALA A 367 2.66 -9.07 -16.62
C ALA A 367 2.20 -10.52 -16.86
N LEU A 368 0.92 -10.75 -17.13
CA LEU A 368 0.39 -12.09 -17.48
C LEU A 368 0.95 -12.61 -18.81
N SER A 369 1.08 -11.76 -19.81
CA SER A 369 1.72 -12.12 -21.08
C SER A 369 3.20 -12.46 -20.88
N GLU A 370 3.90 -11.70 -20.05
CA GLU A 370 5.31 -11.91 -19.74
C GLU A 370 5.53 -13.21 -18.96
N ILE A 371 4.65 -13.54 -18.00
CA ILE A 371 4.61 -14.85 -17.32
C ILE A 371 4.47 -15.96 -18.36
N LYS A 372 3.52 -15.85 -19.30
CA LYS A 372 3.33 -16.86 -20.36
C LYS A 372 4.59 -17.06 -21.19
N HIS A 373 5.26 -15.98 -21.58
CA HIS A 373 6.53 -16.07 -22.33
C HIS A 373 7.65 -16.71 -21.51
N ALA A 374 7.77 -16.37 -20.23
CA ALA A 374 8.77 -16.94 -19.34
C ALA A 374 8.51 -18.44 -19.07
N VAL A 375 7.25 -18.82 -18.83
CA VAL A 375 6.81 -20.21 -18.68
C VAL A 375 7.06 -21.01 -19.95
N ASN A 376 6.74 -20.49 -21.13
CA ASN A 376 7.02 -21.18 -22.39
C ASN A 376 8.53 -21.38 -22.62
N TYR A 377 9.33 -20.38 -22.27
CA TYR A 377 10.78 -20.50 -22.32
C TYR A 377 11.28 -21.63 -21.41
N LEU A 378 10.83 -21.64 -20.14
CA LEU A 378 11.17 -22.70 -19.19
C LEU A 378 10.69 -24.07 -19.67
N ALA A 379 9.47 -24.17 -20.17
CA ALA A 379 8.91 -25.40 -20.69
C ALA A 379 9.73 -25.99 -21.85
N SER A 380 10.30 -25.15 -22.72
CA SER A 380 11.18 -25.63 -23.81
C SER A 380 12.51 -26.22 -23.35
N LYS A 381 12.85 -26.08 -22.06
CA LYS A 381 14.05 -26.65 -21.44
C LYS A 381 13.76 -27.91 -20.62
N ILE A 382 12.50 -28.28 -20.43
CA ILE A 382 12.11 -29.42 -19.61
C ILE A 382 12.18 -30.71 -20.45
N ASN A 383 12.79 -31.76 -19.88
CA ASN A 383 12.77 -33.08 -20.50
C ASN A 383 11.37 -33.70 -20.43
N THR A 384 10.76 -33.86 -21.60
CA THR A 384 9.44 -34.50 -21.76
C THR A 384 9.50 -35.80 -22.58
N ILE A 385 10.69 -36.38 -22.78
CA ILE A 385 10.87 -37.58 -23.64
C ILE A 385 10.08 -38.79 -23.14
N TRP A 386 9.80 -38.86 -21.83
CA TRP A 386 9.05 -39.95 -21.21
C TRP A 386 7.54 -39.94 -21.54
N THR A 387 6.99 -38.82 -22.00
CA THR A 387 5.54 -38.71 -22.29
C THR A 387 5.19 -39.43 -23.58
N LYS A 388 4.11 -40.22 -23.58
CA LYS A 388 3.64 -40.95 -24.76
C LYS A 388 2.62 -40.15 -25.59
N GLY A 389 1.95 -39.19 -24.96
CA GLY A 389 0.99 -38.29 -25.57
C GLY A 389 1.51 -36.85 -25.60
N THR A 390 0.67 -35.90 -25.22
CA THR A 390 1.03 -34.47 -25.16
C THR A 390 1.52 -34.12 -23.75
N PRO A 391 2.76 -33.63 -23.58
CA PRO A 391 3.25 -33.19 -22.28
C PRO A 391 2.50 -31.93 -21.82
N LEU A 392 1.96 -32.00 -20.59
CA LEU A 392 1.35 -30.88 -19.89
C LEU A 392 2.26 -30.44 -18.76
N VAL A 393 2.88 -29.26 -18.89
CA VAL A 393 3.69 -28.69 -17.82
C VAL A 393 2.85 -27.74 -16.99
N VAL A 394 2.68 -28.05 -15.71
CA VAL A 394 1.94 -27.23 -14.74
C VAL A 394 2.93 -26.57 -13.80
N PHE A 395 2.93 -25.23 -13.78
CA PHE A 395 3.79 -24.42 -12.91
C PHE A 395 3.03 -23.90 -11.69
N ASN A 396 3.70 -23.83 -10.55
CA ASN A 396 3.21 -23.21 -9.33
C ASN A 396 4.04 -21.96 -9.00
N THR A 397 3.39 -20.79 -8.95
CA THR A 397 4.07 -19.52 -8.62
C THR A 397 3.98 -19.16 -7.13
N LEU A 398 3.38 -20.02 -6.31
CA LEU A 398 3.26 -19.84 -4.86
C LEU A 398 4.47 -20.42 -4.13
N PRO A 399 4.85 -19.85 -2.97
CA PRO A 399 5.96 -20.34 -2.16
C PRO A 399 5.60 -21.54 -1.27
N TRP A 400 4.50 -22.24 -1.55
CA TRP A 400 4.10 -23.48 -0.89
C TRP A 400 3.59 -24.49 -1.92
N ARG A 401 3.73 -25.79 -1.59
CA ARG A 401 3.15 -26.90 -2.37
C ARG A 401 1.66 -26.68 -2.59
N ARG A 402 1.20 -26.90 -3.82
CA ARG A 402 -0.20 -26.70 -4.21
C ARG A 402 -0.77 -27.98 -4.80
N VAL A 403 -1.89 -28.43 -4.22
CA VAL A 403 -2.77 -29.46 -4.80
C VAL A 403 -4.04 -28.76 -5.21
N ASP A 404 -4.25 -28.57 -6.51
CA ASP A 404 -5.38 -27.82 -7.03
C ASP A 404 -5.73 -28.25 -8.45
N LYS A 405 -6.88 -27.81 -8.92
CA LYS A 405 -7.39 -28.10 -10.25
C LYS A 405 -6.60 -27.38 -11.33
N ALA A 406 -5.96 -28.14 -12.22
CA ALA A 406 -5.47 -27.67 -13.50
C ALA A 406 -6.56 -27.84 -14.56
N SER A 407 -6.68 -26.87 -15.49
CA SER A 407 -7.66 -26.92 -16.56
C SER A 407 -7.08 -26.54 -17.91
N LEU A 408 -7.46 -27.28 -18.94
CA LEU A 408 -7.14 -27.00 -20.32
C LEU A 408 -8.35 -27.28 -21.22
N LYS A 409 -8.36 -26.63 -22.38
CA LYS A 409 -9.36 -26.87 -23.43
C LYS A 409 -8.65 -27.48 -24.64
N ILE A 410 -9.16 -28.60 -25.13
CA ILE A 410 -8.61 -29.30 -26.29
C ILE A 410 -9.72 -29.66 -27.26
N VAL A 411 -9.36 -29.79 -28.54
CA VAL A 411 -10.26 -30.31 -29.58
C VAL A 411 -9.83 -31.73 -29.91
N LEU A 412 -10.76 -32.67 -29.87
CA LEU A 412 -10.50 -34.09 -30.17
C LEU A 412 -11.66 -34.73 -30.96
N PRO A 413 -11.41 -35.81 -31.71
CA PRO A 413 -12.44 -36.63 -32.35
C PRO A 413 -13.51 -37.16 -31.38
N GLU A 414 -14.72 -37.45 -31.88
CA GLU A 414 -15.81 -37.98 -31.05
C GLU A 414 -15.52 -39.35 -30.41
N ASN A 415 -14.69 -40.18 -31.04
CA ASN A 415 -14.35 -41.52 -30.57
C ASN A 415 -13.17 -41.58 -29.58
N LEU A 416 -12.58 -40.44 -29.23
CA LEU A 416 -11.47 -40.34 -28.29
C LEU A 416 -11.88 -39.63 -27.00
N VAL A 417 -11.20 -40.00 -25.92
CA VAL A 417 -11.33 -39.45 -24.57
C VAL A 417 -9.94 -39.10 -24.06
N PRO A 418 -9.74 -37.92 -23.46
CA PRO A 418 -8.47 -37.57 -22.86
C PRO A 418 -8.30 -38.24 -21.49
N ARG A 419 -7.13 -38.82 -21.25
CA ARG A 419 -6.66 -39.28 -19.94
C ARG A 419 -5.36 -38.59 -19.57
N VAL A 420 -5.16 -38.34 -18.28
CA VAL A 420 -3.95 -37.69 -17.75
C VAL A 420 -3.18 -38.69 -16.92
N TYR A 421 -1.86 -38.75 -17.14
CA TYR A 421 -0.94 -39.61 -16.42
C TYR A 421 0.14 -38.78 -15.72
N ASP A 422 0.64 -39.26 -14.58
CA ASP A 422 1.81 -38.67 -13.93
C ASP A 422 3.13 -39.26 -14.48
N TYR A 423 4.26 -38.85 -13.90
CA TYR A 423 5.60 -39.28 -14.31
C TYR A 423 5.90 -40.76 -14.00
N GLU A 424 5.16 -41.37 -13.07
CA GLU A 424 5.26 -42.80 -12.74
C GLU A 424 4.41 -43.65 -13.68
N GLY A 425 3.58 -43.01 -14.50
CA GLY A 425 2.65 -43.66 -15.42
C GLY A 425 1.31 -44.01 -14.77
N ASN A 426 1.03 -43.53 -13.56
CA ASN A 426 -0.26 -43.72 -12.91
C ASN A 426 -1.31 -42.78 -13.52
N THR A 427 -2.57 -43.22 -13.55
CA THR A 427 -3.68 -42.37 -13.98
C THR A 427 -3.99 -41.30 -12.95
N VAL A 428 -4.05 -40.05 -13.37
CA VAL A 428 -4.51 -38.92 -12.55
C VAL A 428 -6.01 -38.73 -12.78
N SER A 429 -6.77 -38.63 -11.69
CA SER A 429 -8.22 -38.36 -11.78
C SER A 429 -8.48 -37.07 -12.54
N CYS A 430 -9.26 -37.19 -13.62
CA CYS A 430 -9.66 -36.06 -14.45
C CYS A 430 -11.16 -36.10 -14.74
N GLN A 431 -11.77 -34.93 -14.78
CA GLN A 431 -13.11 -34.68 -15.27
C GLN A 431 -13.04 -34.07 -16.67
N VAL A 432 -13.87 -34.55 -17.57
CA VAL A 432 -13.96 -34.03 -18.94
C VAL A 432 -15.36 -33.52 -19.19
N LYS A 433 -15.48 -32.23 -19.49
CA LYS A 433 -16.74 -31.59 -19.85
C LYS A 433 -16.76 -31.25 -21.33
N VAL A 434 -17.72 -31.79 -22.07
CA VAL A 434 -17.96 -31.38 -23.46
C VAL A 434 -18.53 -29.96 -23.47
N LEU A 435 -17.83 -29.02 -24.10
CA LEU A 435 -18.28 -27.63 -24.19
C LEU A 435 -19.09 -27.37 -25.46
N ARG A 436 -18.66 -27.93 -26.59
CA ARG A 436 -19.30 -27.74 -27.90
C ARG A 436 -18.93 -28.87 -28.85
N LYS A 437 -19.88 -29.33 -29.67
CA LYS A 437 -19.59 -30.16 -30.85
C LYS A 437 -19.13 -29.30 -32.03
N ILE A 438 -18.15 -29.77 -32.78
CA ILE A 438 -17.55 -29.09 -33.94
C ILE A 438 -17.39 -30.14 -35.04
N GLY A 439 -18.46 -30.39 -35.81
CA GLY A 439 -18.47 -31.47 -36.81
C GLY A 439 -18.25 -32.84 -36.16
N ASP A 440 -17.26 -33.57 -36.65
CA ASP A 440 -16.77 -34.87 -36.17
C ASP A 440 -15.86 -34.77 -34.92
N LYS A 441 -15.63 -33.54 -34.42
CA LYS A 441 -14.80 -33.24 -33.26
C LYS A 441 -15.61 -32.60 -32.15
N ARG A 442 -15.02 -32.56 -30.96
CA ARG A 442 -15.58 -31.89 -29.79
C ARG A 442 -14.53 -30.99 -29.15
N LEU A 443 -14.95 -29.80 -28.76
CA LEU A 443 -14.20 -28.98 -27.82
C LEU A 443 -14.55 -29.46 -26.42
N VAL A 444 -13.57 -29.97 -25.70
CA VAL A 444 -13.74 -30.41 -24.31
C VAL A 444 -12.88 -29.57 -23.38
N LYS A 445 -13.36 -29.43 -22.15
CA LYS A 445 -12.60 -28.91 -21.02
C LYS A 445 -12.15 -30.10 -20.18
N VAL A 446 -10.85 -30.29 -20.06
CA VAL A 446 -10.26 -31.29 -19.17
C VAL A 446 -9.87 -30.57 -17.87
N GLU A 447 -10.28 -31.12 -16.75
CA GLU A 447 -9.94 -30.66 -15.41
C GLU A 447 -9.35 -31.82 -14.63
N PHE A 448 -8.16 -31.66 -14.06
CA PHE A 448 -7.50 -32.71 -13.29
C PHE A 448 -6.85 -32.11 -12.04
N ILE A 449 -6.66 -32.92 -11.01
CA ILE A 449 -5.98 -32.47 -9.80
C ILE A 449 -4.48 -32.55 -10.04
N ALA A 450 -3.82 -31.40 -10.04
CA ALA A 450 -2.38 -31.30 -10.16
C ALA A 450 -1.78 -31.03 -8.78
N GLU A 451 -0.77 -31.81 -8.42
CA GLU A 451 0.07 -31.57 -7.27
C GLU A 451 1.43 -31.03 -7.72
N VAL A 452 1.76 -29.81 -7.31
CA VAL A 452 2.93 -29.08 -7.82
C VAL A 452 3.72 -28.49 -6.65
N PRO A 453 5.05 -28.70 -6.59
CA PRO A 453 5.90 -28.14 -5.54
C PRO A 453 5.91 -26.60 -5.59
N GLU A 454 6.27 -25.97 -4.48
CA GLU A 454 6.49 -24.53 -4.35
C GLU A 454 7.46 -23.99 -5.41
N LEU A 455 7.09 -22.86 -6.04
CA LEU A 455 7.89 -22.19 -7.09
C LEU A 455 8.44 -23.13 -8.19
N GLY A 456 7.78 -24.28 -8.39
CA GLY A 456 8.26 -25.35 -9.24
C GLY A 456 7.25 -25.75 -10.32
N TYR A 457 7.47 -26.92 -10.90
CA TYR A 457 6.58 -27.48 -11.92
C TYR A 457 6.41 -28.99 -11.74
N ARG A 458 5.36 -29.53 -12.37
CA ARG A 458 5.25 -30.95 -12.69
C ARG A 458 4.84 -31.13 -14.14
N VAL A 459 5.27 -32.24 -14.72
CA VAL A 459 4.89 -32.67 -16.07
C VAL A 459 3.91 -33.82 -15.94
N TYR A 460 2.81 -33.71 -16.68
CA TYR A 460 1.80 -34.76 -16.85
C TYR A 460 1.74 -35.16 -18.32
N ASP A 461 1.29 -36.37 -18.59
CA ASP A 461 1.15 -36.91 -19.95
C ASP A 461 -0.34 -37.03 -20.32
N LEU A 462 -0.79 -36.20 -21.27
CA LEU A 462 -2.15 -36.23 -21.79
C LEU A 462 -2.22 -37.19 -22.98
N ARG A 463 -2.93 -38.31 -22.82
CA ARG A 463 -3.14 -39.29 -23.88
C ARG A 463 -4.58 -39.24 -24.38
N LEU A 464 -4.75 -39.39 -25.69
CA LEU A 464 -6.07 -39.55 -26.30
C LEU A 464 -6.30 -41.03 -26.57
N GLU A 465 -7.33 -41.59 -25.95
CA GLU A 465 -7.59 -43.03 -25.96
C GLU A 465 -9.02 -43.30 -26.42
N LYS A 466 -9.25 -44.47 -27.02
CA LYS A 466 -10.62 -44.93 -27.27
C LYS A 466 -11.28 -45.25 -25.93
N GLY A 467 -12.51 -44.79 -25.74
CA GLY A 467 -13.27 -45.09 -24.54
C GLY A 467 -14.49 -44.19 -24.40
N GLU A 468 -15.22 -44.40 -23.31
CA GLU A 468 -16.36 -43.58 -22.91
C GLU A 468 -15.96 -42.70 -21.71
N TYR A 469 -16.69 -41.61 -21.52
CA TYR A 469 -16.51 -40.78 -20.33
C TYR A 469 -17.07 -41.52 -19.10
N GLY A 470 -16.42 -41.36 -17.94
CA GLY A 470 -16.99 -41.85 -16.69
C GLY A 470 -18.33 -41.16 -16.38
N GLU A 471 -19.16 -41.82 -15.57
CA GLU A 471 -20.46 -41.27 -15.14
C GLU A 471 -20.31 -39.90 -14.48
N GLU A 472 -21.19 -38.97 -14.85
CA GLU A 472 -21.28 -37.66 -14.21
C GLU A 472 -21.99 -37.85 -12.86
N ILE A 473 -21.22 -37.89 -11.77
CA ILE A 473 -21.77 -37.85 -10.41
C ILE A 473 -22.17 -36.40 -10.12
N SER A 474 -23.45 -36.08 -10.30
CA SER A 474 -24.05 -34.81 -9.88
C SER A 474 -25.07 -35.04 -8.76
N SER A 475 -24.99 -34.19 -7.73
CA SER A 475 -25.96 -34.14 -6.65
C SER A 475 -26.28 -32.67 -6.39
N ASP A 476 -27.54 -32.29 -6.57
CA ASP A 476 -28.00 -30.92 -6.32
C ASP A 476 -28.23 -30.64 -4.83
N LYS A 477 -28.18 -31.70 -4.00
CA LYS A 477 -28.56 -31.63 -2.58
C LYS A 477 -27.36 -31.70 -1.64
N SER A 478 -26.25 -32.28 -2.08
CA SER A 478 -25.07 -32.43 -1.25
C SER A 478 -23.78 -32.55 -2.04
N VAL A 479 -22.70 -32.03 -1.47
CA VAL A 479 -21.33 -32.22 -1.95
C VAL A 479 -20.51 -32.73 -0.77
N GLU A 480 -19.80 -33.83 -0.97
CA GLU A 480 -18.99 -34.44 0.07
C GLU A 480 -17.58 -34.73 -0.44
N ASN A 481 -16.58 -34.50 0.42
CA ASN A 481 -15.23 -34.97 0.23
C ASN A 481 -14.68 -35.57 1.55
N LYS A 482 -13.36 -35.80 1.61
CA LYS A 482 -12.72 -36.37 2.81
C LYS A 482 -12.70 -35.43 4.02
N TYR A 483 -12.94 -34.13 3.82
CA TYR A 483 -12.90 -33.10 4.86
C TYR A 483 -14.30 -32.65 5.27
N PHE A 484 -15.18 -32.39 4.31
CA PHE A 484 -16.49 -31.78 4.57
C PHE A 484 -17.61 -32.53 3.87
N LYS A 485 -18.78 -32.51 4.48
CA LYS A 485 -20.06 -32.77 3.83
C LYS A 485 -20.90 -31.50 3.89
N VAL A 486 -21.32 -31.00 2.74
CA VAL A 486 -22.16 -29.80 2.61
C VAL A 486 -23.49 -30.22 2.04
N GLU A 487 -24.59 -29.76 2.64
CA GLU A 487 -25.94 -29.99 2.13
C GLU A 487 -26.61 -28.65 1.81
N PHE A 488 -27.46 -28.66 0.78
CA PHE A 488 -28.10 -27.48 0.24
C PHE A 488 -29.62 -27.61 0.29
N ASN A 489 -30.28 -26.50 0.61
CA ASN A 489 -31.74 -26.35 0.55
C ASN A 489 -32.09 -24.98 -0.06
N GLY A 490 -32.78 -24.98 -1.20
CA GLY A 490 -33.23 -23.73 -1.85
C GLY A 490 -32.08 -22.77 -2.23
N GLY A 491 -30.89 -23.29 -2.52
CA GLY A 491 -29.69 -22.49 -2.80
C GLY A 491 -28.95 -21.98 -1.56
N CYS A 492 -29.47 -22.23 -0.35
CA CYS A 492 -28.80 -21.95 0.91
C CYS A 492 -28.07 -23.20 1.43
N ILE A 493 -27.09 -23.02 2.32
CA ILE A 493 -26.39 -24.14 2.96
C ILE A 493 -27.20 -24.59 4.17
N SER A 494 -27.80 -25.78 4.10
CA SER A 494 -28.59 -26.36 5.20
C SER A 494 -27.73 -27.10 6.22
N SER A 495 -26.57 -27.60 5.80
CA SER A 495 -25.63 -28.32 6.65
C SER A 495 -24.19 -28.14 6.15
N LEU A 496 -23.26 -27.94 7.08
CA LEU A 496 -21.82 -28.03 6.83
C LEU A 496 -21.21 -28.85 7.96
N TYR A 497 -20.85 -30.09 7.65
CA TYR A 497 -20.26 -31.02 8.60
C TYR A 497 -18.76 -31.15 8.33
N ASP A 498 -17.94 -30.84 9.32
CA ASP A 498 -16.49 -31.06 9.32
C ASP A 498 -16.18 -32.46 9.84
N LYS A 499 -15.72 -33.33 8.93
CA LYS A 499 -15.40 -34.74 9.20
C LYS A 499 -14.10 -34.91 9.99
N GLN A 500 -13.22 -33.90 10.01
CA GLN A 500 -11.97 -33.96 10.78
C GLN A 500 -12.22 -33.70 12.26
N THR A 501 -13.10 -32.75 12.56
CA THR A 501 -13.47 -32.38 13.93
C THR A 501 -14.75 -33.07 14.41
N GLY A 502 -15.46 -33.77 13.52
CA GLY A 502 -16.73 -34.42 13.80
C GLY A 502 -17.87 -33.44 14.10
N THR A 503 -17.73 -32.18 13.67
CA THR A 503 -18.55 -31.06 14.15
C THR A 503 -19.44 -30.50 13.04
N GLN A 504 -20.68 -30.17 13.41
CA GLN A 504 -21.57 -29.37 12.58
C GLN A 504 -21.18 -27.88 12.71
N VAL A 505 -20.74 -27.26 11.62
CA VAL A 505 -20.19 -25.89 11.61
C VAL A 505 -21.30 -24.83 11.74
N PHE A 506 -22.51 -25.13 11.25
CA PHE A 506 -23.64 -24.21 11.31
C PHE A 506 -24.75 -24.73 12.22
N GLU A 507 -25.28 -23.84 13.08
CA GLU A 507 -26.59 -24.04 13.68
C GLU A 507 -27.66 -23.47 12.75
N THR A 508 -28.40 -24.36 12.07
CA THR A 508 -29.41 -23.97 11.07
C THR A 508 -30.84 -24.03 11.61
N SER A 509 -31.01 -23.99 12.94
CA SER A 509 -32.31 -24.01 13.62
C SER A 509 -33.15 -22.77 13.35
N ARG A 510 -32.50 -21.62 13.09
CA ARG A 510 -33.17 -20.32 12.89
C ARG A 510 -32.96 -19.71 11.50
N TYR A 511 -31.75 -19.82 10.94
CA TYR A 511 -31.38 -19.31 9.62
C TYR A 511 -30.49 -20.33 8.90
N LEU A 512 -30.57 -20.39 7.58
CA LEU A 512 -29.67 -21.24 6.79
C LEU A 512 -28.33 -20.51 6.56
N GLY A 513 -27.28 -21.26 6.21
CA GLY A 513 -26.01 -20.68 5.81
C GLY A 513 -26.14 -19.87 4.51
N ASN A 514 -25.58 -18.66 4.51
CA ASN A 514 -25.68 -17.68 3.42
C ASN A 514 -27.11 -17.16 3.14
N ASP A 515 -28.01 -17.26 4.12
CA ASP A 515 -29.34 -16.66 4.08
C ASP A 515 -29.26 -15.12 4.18
N ILE A 516 -30.03 -14.40 3.36
CA ILE A 516 -30.07 -12.93 3.35
C ILE A 516 -31.33 -12.49 4.09
N VAL A 517 -31.15 -12.08 5.34
CA VAL A 517 -32.26 -11.65 6.19
C VAL A 517 -32.39 -10.13 6.14
N LEU A 518 -33.52 -9.64 5.62
CA LEU A 518 -33.86 -8.21 5.70
C LEU A 518 -34.42 -7.88 7.08
N GLN A 519 -33.61 -7.30 7.95
CA GLN A 519 -34.10 -6.79 9.22
C GLN A 519 -34.61 -5.35 9.05
N LYS A 520 -35.91 -5.11 9.25
CA LYS A 520 -36.47 -3.76 9.36
C LYS A 520 -36.05 -3.15 10.70
N VAL A 521 -34.86 -2.56 10.75
CA VAL A 521 -34.43 -1.80 11.91
C VAL A 521 -35.15 -0.45 11.90
N ARG A 522 -36.11 -0.23 12.81
CA ARG A 522 -36.60 1.12 13.08
C ARG A 522 -35.49 1.87 13.80
N PHE A 523 -34.72 2.66 13.07
CA PHE A 523 -33.73 3.56 13.65
C PHE A 523 -34.49 4.61 14.48
N ARG A 524 -34.48 4.47 15.80
CA ARG A 524 -34.87 5.54 16.72
C ARG A 524 -33.57 6.23 17.15
N PRO A 525 -33.19 7.37 16.54
CA PRO A 525 -32.07 8.13 17.05
C PRO A 525 -32.38 8.59 18.50
N PRO A 526 -31.37 8.67 19.38
CA PRO A 526 -31.51 9.23 20.71
C PRO A 526 -31.89 10.71 20.70
#